data_AF-A0A967TBM7-F1
#
_entry.id   AF-A0A967TBM7-F1
#
_cell.length_a   1.000
_cell.length_b   1.000
_cell.length_c   1.000
_cell.angle_alpha   90.00
_cell.angle_beta   90.00
_cell.angle_gamma   90.00
#
_symmetry.space_group_name_H-M   'P 1'
#
loop_
_entity.id
_entity.type
_entity.pdbx_description
1 polymer ?
#
loop_
_entity_poly.entity_id
_entity_poly.type
_entity_poly.pdbx_seq_one_letter_code
_entity_poly.pdbx_strand_id
1 'polypeptide(L)' 'MRKIREALLEGEVPGGEHKWELIERLGAMEAVSGLYVQRVGLSLGQAGALIDRTAVHGNIPEPVRTAHLIAG' A
#
# COMPACT_ATOMS: atom_id res chain seq x y z
N MET A 1 11.71 2.79 -2.27
CA MET A 1 11.39 2.00 -3.48
C MET A 1 12.58 1.33 -4.16
N ARG A 2 13.82 1.82 -4.06
CA ARG A 2 15.01 1.24 -4.75
C ARG A 2 15.11 -0.29 -4.67
N LYS A 3 15.01 -0.87 -3.48
CA LYS A 3 15.11 -2.33 -3.27
C LYS A 3 14.02 -3.14 -3.97
N ILE A 4 12.81 -2.59 -4.05
CA ILE A 4 11.70 -3.21 -4.78
C ILE A 4 11.99 -3.17 -6.28
N ARG A 5 12.48 -2.03 -6.79
CA ARG A 5 12.88 -1.89 -8.21
C ARG A 5 13.97 -2.89 -8.60
N GLU A 6 15.05 -2.96 -7.82
CA GLU A 6 16.15 -3.91 -8.02
C GLU A 6 15.61 -5.35 -8.06
N ALA A 7 14.81 -5.75 -7.07
CA ALA A 7 14.24 -7.10 -7.03
C ALA A 7 13.34 -7.40 -8.24
N LEU A 8 12.50 -6.45 -8.68
CA LEU A 8 11.60 -6.66 -9.81
C LEU A 8 12.33 -6.70 -11.15
N LEU A 9 13.31 -5.82 -11.38
CA LEU A 9 13.95 -5.67 -12.69
C LEU A 9 15.21 -6.53 -12.85
N GLU A 10 15.92 -6.81 -11.76
CA GLU A 10 17.19 -7.56 -11.78
C GLU A 10 17.04 -8.96 -11.17
N GLY A 11 16.03 -9.18 -10.32
CA GLY A 11 15.82 -10.45 -9.59
C GLY A 11 15.01 -11.52 -10.33
N GLU A 12 14.90 -11.43 -11.66
CA GLU A 12 14.18 -12.38 -12.53
C GLU A 12 12.72 -12.66 -12.12
N VAL A 13 12.07 -11.69 -11.46
CA VAL A 13 10.66 -11.83 -11.06
C VAL A 13 9.80 -11.94 -12.31
N PRO A 14 8.98 -13.00 -12.47
CA PRO A 14 8.07 -13.11 -13.61
C PRO A 14 7.17 -11.87 -13.71
N GLY A 15 7.23 -11.20 -14.86
CA GLY A 15 6.50 -9.95 -15.14
C GLY A 15 7.00 -8.74 -14.34
N GLY A 16 8.28 -8.72 -13.94
CA GLY A 16 8.88 -7.67 -13.11
C GLY A 16 8.74 -6.26 -13.68
N GLU A 17 9.02 -6.08 -14.98
CA GLU A 17 8.85 -4.80 -15.68
C GLU A 17 7.41 -4.30 -15.61
N HIS A 18 6.43 -5.16 -15.94
CA HIS A 18 5.02 -4.80 -15.89
C HIS A 18 4.56 -4.44 -14.46
N LYS A 19 5.04 -5.18 -13.45
CA LYS A 19 4.77 -4.86 -12.03
C LYS A 19 5.36 -3.51 -11.64
N TRP A 20 6.54 -3.17 -12.15
CA TRP A 20 7.19 -1.88 -11.89
C TRP A 20 6.40 -0.72 -12.51
N GLU A 21 5.95 -0.86 -13.75
CA GLU A 21 5.08 0.13 -14.42
C GLU A 21 3.81 0.44 -13.61
N LEU A 22 3.19 -0.59 -13.02
CA LEU A 22 2.01 -0.41 -12.15
C LEU A 22 2.33 0.40 -10.89
N ILE A 23 3.49 0.15 -10.26
CA ILE A 23 3.94 0.89 -9.09
C ILE A 23 4.20 2.36 -9.45
N GLU A 24 4.87 2.61 -10.57
CA GLU A 24 5.14 3.97 -11.03
C GLU A 24 3.87 4.75 -11.34
N ARG A 25 2.89 4.09 -11.99
CA ARG A 25 1.58 4.69 -12.28
C ARG A 25 0.80 5.12 -11.04
N LEU A 26 0.97 4.43 -9.90
CA LEU A 26 0.33 4.80 -8.64
C LEU A 26 0.99 6.02 -7.96
N GLY A 27 2.18 6.44 -8.41
CA GLY A 27 2.88 7.61 -7.88
C GLY A 27 3.53 7.40 -6.51
N ALA A 28 4.00 8.47 -5.88
CA ALA A 28 4.64 8.39 -4.57
C ALA A 28 3.63 8.05 -3.45
N MET A 29 4.06 7.31 -2.43
CA MET A 29 3.28 7.13 -1.21
C MET A 29 3.22 8.44 -0.41
N GLU A 30 2.08 8.69 0.22
CA GLU A 30 1.84 9.86 1.08
C GLU A 30 1.57 9.43 2.52
N ALA A 31 2.04 10.21 3.49
CA ALA A 31 1.80 9.92 4.91
C ALA A 31 0.43 10.43 5.36
N VAL A 32 -0.37 9.57 6.02
CA VAL A 32 -1.66 9.93 6.64
C VAL A 32 -2.03 8.89 7.72
N SER A 33 -2.63 9.33 8.83
CA SER A 33 -3.11 8.45 9.90
C SER A 33 -2.06 7.42 10.41
N GLY A 34 -0.78 7.83 10.46
CA GLY A 34 0.31 6.96 10.91
C GLY A 34 0.69 5.84 9.92
N LEU A 35 0.25 5.91 8.66
CA LEU A 35 0.58 5.01 7.57
C LEU A 35 1.12 5.78 6.35
N TYR A 36 1.80 5.06 5.45
CA TYR A 36 2.10 5.52 4.10
C TYR A 36 1.12 4.87 3.12
N VAL A 37 0.44 5.66 2.30
CA VAL A 37 -0.65 5.20 1.43
C VAL A 37 -0.44 5.65 -0.01
N GLN A 38 -0.91 4.83 -0.96
CA GLN A 38 -1.27 5.26 -2.30
C GLN A 38 -2.79 5.18 -2.43
N ARG A 39 -3.39 6.11 -3.15
CA ARG A 39 -4.85 6.30 -3.18
C ARG A 39 -5.31 6.46 -4.62
N VAL A 40 -6.45 5.85 -4.95
CA VAL A 40 -7.14 6.03 -6.23
C VAL A 40 -8.58 6.39 -5.94
N GLY A 41 -9.07 7.50 -6.49
CA GLY A 41 -10.46 7.95 -6.30
C GLY A 41 -10.80 8.53 -4.92
N LEU A 42 -9.81 8.78 -4.06
CA LEU A 42 -9.99 9.42 -2.75
C LEU A 42 -8.99 10.55 -2.58
N SER A 43 -9.38 11.63 -1.90
CA SER A 43 -8.46 12.64 -1.39
C SER A 43 -7.65 12.11 -0.18
N LEU A 44 -6.56 12.79 0.19
CA LEU A 44 -5.73 12.37 1.32
C LEU A 44 -6.52 12.39 2.63
N GLY A 45 -7.35 13.42 2.84
CA GLY A 45 -8.22 13.52 4.00
C GLY A 45 -9.31 12.45 4.04
N GLN A 46 -9.89 12.09 2.89
CA GLN A 46 -10.86 10.99 2.82
C GLN A 46 -10.23 9.63 3.16
N ALA A 47 -9.01 9.39 2.70
CA ALA A 47 -8.27 8.18 3.05
C ALA A 47 -7.92 8.13 4.54
N GLY A 48 -7.45 9.23 5.12
CA GLY A 48 -7.20 9.32 6.57
C GLY A 48 -8.47 9.03 7.38
N ALA A 49 -9.58 9.69 7.04
CA ALA A 49 -10.85 9.46 7.72
C ALA A 49 -11.35 8.01 7.57
N LEU A 50 -11.08 7.34 6.46
CA LEU A 50 -11.39 5.91 6.28
C LEU A 50 -10.53 5.03 7.19
N ILE A 51 -9.22 5.29 7.26
CA ILE A 51 -8.29 4.57 8.13
C ILE A 51 -8.71 4.74 9.59
N ASP A 52 -8.92 5.97 10.05
CA ASP A 52 -9.26 6.26 11.44
C ASP A 52 -10.57 5.59 11.88
N ARG A 53 -11.57 5.49 10.97
CA ARG A 53 -12.84 4.81 11.27
C ARG A 53 -12.72 3.28 11.29
N THR A 54 -11.72 2.72 10.62
CA THR A 54 -11.63 1.27 10.42
C THR A 54 -10.47 0.64 11.19
N ALA A 55 -9.51 1.42 11.69
CA ALA A 55 -8.44 0.96 12.56
C ALA A 55 -8.86 1.16 14.04
N VAL A 56 -9.54 0.17 14.60
CA VAL A 56 -10.06 0.24 15.99
C VAL A 56 -8.93 0.01 17.00
N HIS A 57 -8.01 -0.90 16.69
CA HIS A 57 -6.90 -1.29 17.55
C HIS A 57 -5.54 -1.15 16.83
N GLY A 58 -4.86 -0.03 17.03
CA GLY A 58 -3.61 0.30 16.33
C GLY A 58 -3.87 1.11 15.05
N ASN A 59 -2.94 1.10 14.09
CA ASN A 59 -3.02 1.95 12.89
C ASN A 59 -3.43 1.21 11.61
N ILE A 60 -3.53 -0.13 11.62
CA ILE A 60 -3.98 -0.92 10.47
C ILE A 60 -5.51 -1.05 10.50
N PRO A 61 -6.22 -0.87 9.37
CA PRO A 61 -7.66 -1.15 9.29
C PRO A 61 -8.01 -2.58 9.74
N GLU A 62 -9.02 -2.75 10.60
CA GLU A 62 -9.49 -4.05 11.09
C GLU A 62 -9.73 -5.08 9.97
N PRO A 63 -10.31 -4.73 8.80
CA PRO A 63 -10.46 -5.69 7.72
C PRO A 63 -9.12 -6.24 7.21
N VAL A 64 -8.07 -5.40 7.14
CA VAL A 64 -6.73 -5.81 6.69
C VAL A 64 -6.04 -6.67 7.74
N ARG A 65 -6.13 -6.29 9.02
CA ARG A 65 -5.60 -7.09 10.14
C ARG A 65 -6.27 -8.46 10.20
N THR A 66 -7.59 -8.49 10.09
CA THR A 66 -8.38 -9.73 10.07
C THR A 66 -7.97 -10.61 8.89
N ALA A 67 -7.84 -10.05 7.69
CA ALA A 67 -7.39 -10.80 6.52
C ALA A 67 -5.98 -11.40 6.73
N HIS A 68 -5.06 -10.65 7.33
CA HIS A 68 -3.73 -11.15 7.66
C HIS A 68 -3.77 -12.31 8.66
N LEU A 69 -4.57 -12.20 9.73
CA LEU A 69 -4.72 -13.27 10.73
C LEU A 69 -5.34 -14.55 10.16
N ILE A 70 -6.24 -14.42 9.17
CA ILE A 70 -6.86 -15.57 8.48
C ILE A 70 -5.87 -16.21 7.49
N ALA A 71 -5.12 -15.40 6.76
CA ALA A 71 -4.18 -15.87 5.73
C ALA A 71 -2.85 -16.39 6.29
N GLY A 72 -2.61 -16.20 7.61
CA GLY A 72 -1.38 -16.56 8.32
C GLY A 72 -0.89 -17.98 8.06
#